data_AF-W4PEE8-F1
#
_entry.id   AF-W4PEE8-F1
#
_cell.length_a   1.000
_cell.length_b   1.000
_cell.length_c   1.000
_cell.angle_alpha   90.00
_cell.angle_beta   90.00
_cell.angle_gamma   90.00
#
_symmetry.space_group_name_H-M   'P 1'
#
loop_
_entity.id
_entity.type
_entity.pdbx_description
1 polymer ?
#
loop_
_entity_poly.entity_id
_entity_poly.type
_entity_poly.pdbx_seq_one_letter_code
_entity_poly.pdbx_strand_id
1 'polypeptide(L)'
;MKELMKRLIEVNKSLNESELDALFPNLAKFFMGNYCIKSKGNKYFINEIEFYFYGANYDDLRINKKSTVTYPRNANAGCWYIHDYGVDLTFESNEKQKFGGGILIRTVEDNYGNVFDGPVKCVNEMWEETVCAFKETAPNPVVIPEKRIIELDEPTLRIAVGKDDSHKKLWRFTVKGKKVSK
;
A
#
# COMPACT_ATOMS: atom_id res chain seq x y z
N MET A 1 15.39 4.25 4.30
CA MET A 1 15.24 3.96 2.86
C MET A 1 15.75 2.57 2.50
N LYS A 2 17.04 2.25 2.66
CA LYS A 2 17.59 0.91 2.37
C LYS A 2 16.85 -0.22 3.09
N GLU A 3 16.53 -0.04 4.37
CA GLU A 3 15.81 -1.05 5.16
C GLU A 3 14.39 -1.31 4.66
N LEU A 4 13.60 -0.27 4.35
CA LEU A 4 12.27 -0.47 3.79
C LEU A 4 12.34 -1.17 2.43
N MET A 5 13.27 -0.75 1.57
CA MET A 5 13.48 -1.42 0.27
C MET A 5 13.77 -2.91 0.43
N LYS A 6 14.66 -3.29 1.37
CA LYS A 6 14.94 -4.69 1.67
C LYS A 6 13.67 -5.45 2.07
N ARG A 7 12.86 -4.87 2.97
CA ARG A 7 11.61 -5.47 3.44
C ARG A 7 10.55 -5.60 2.33
N LEU A 8 10.51 -4.68 1.37
CA LEU A 8 9.63 -4.78 0.19
C LEU A 8 10.08 -5.90 -0.76
N ILE A 9 11.39 -6.09 -0.92
CA ILE A 9 11.97 -7.17 -1.76
C ILE A 9 11.79 -8.55 -1.13
N GLU A 10 11.74 -8.64 0.21
CA GLU A 10 11.48 -9.89 0.92
C GLU A 10 10.11 -10.50 0.55
N VAL A 11 9.12 -9.66 0.20
CA VAL A 11 7.82 -10.13 -0.32
C VAL A 11 8.01 -10.61 -1.76
N ASN A 12 8.11 -11.92 -1.95
CA ASN A 12 8.48 -12.50 -3.24
C ASN A 12 7.73 -13.80 -3.55
N LYS A 13 7.82 -14.25 -4.81
CA LYS A 13 7.03 -15.35 -5.38
C LYS A 13 7.19 -16.72 -4.70
N SER A 14 8.21 -16.92 -3.87
CA SER A 14 8.38 -18.18 -3.13
C SER A 14 7.49 -18.27 -1.90
N LEU A 15 6.98 -17.14 -1.40
CA LEU A 15 6.20 -17.10 -0.16
C LEU A 15 4.81 -17.72 -0.34
N ASN A 16 4.41 -18.55 0.61
CA ASN A 16 3.05 -19.06 0.73
C ASN A 16 2.20 -18.19 1.66
N GLU A 17 0.91 -18.51 1.75
CA GLU A 17 -0.06 -17.77 2.57
C GLU A 17 0.36 -17.60 4.04
N SER A 18 0.79 -18.67 4.72
CA SER A 18 1.15 -18.60 6.14
C SER A 18 2.39 -17.75 6.39
N GLU A 19 3.33 -17.73 5.45
CA GLU A 19 4.51 -16.87 5.52
C GLU A 19 4.13 -15.39 5.31
N LEU A 20 3.20 -15.11 4.40
CA LEU A 20 2.65 -13.76 4.17
C LEU A 20 1.87 -13.27 5.39
N ASP A 21 1.04 -14.11 6.00
CA ASP A 21 0.30 -13.83 7.23
C ASP A 21 1.22 -13.46 8.40
N ALA A 22 2.39 -14.10 8.51
CA ALA A 22 3.39 -13.76 9.51
C ALA A 22 4.19 -12.48 9.15
N LEU A 23 4.42 -12.24 7.86
CA LEU A 23 5.26 -11.15 7.37
C LEU A 23 4.55 -9.79 7.38
N PHE A 24 3.30 -9.72 6.91
CA PHE A 24 2.59 -8.47 6.69
C PHE A 24 2.32 -7.65 7.95
N PRO A 25 1.93 -8.21 9.11
CA PRO A 25 1.79 -7.42 10.34
C PRO A 25 3.11 -6.74 10.75
N ASN A 26 4.22 -7.47 10.62
CA ASN A 26 5.55 -6.95 10.92
C ASN A 26 6.00 -5.88 9.93
N LEU A 27 5.67 -6.02 8.65
CA LEU A 27 5.96 -5.03 7.62
C LEU A 27 5.08 -3.77 7.78
N ALA A 28 3.79 -3.94 8.06
CA ALA A 28 2.86 -2.85 8.34
C ALA A 28 3.36 -1.98 9.50
N LYS A 29 3.65 -2.60 10.65
CA LYS A 29 4.14 -1.90 11.84
C LYS A 29 5.48 -1.22 11.56
N PHE A 30 6.38 -1.89 10.83
CA PHE A 30 7.67 -1.31 10.46
C PHE A 30 7.51 -0.09 9.55
N PHE A 31 6.69 -0.18 8.51
CA PHE A 31 6.48 0.90 7.56
C PHE A 31 5.78 2.10 8.20
N MET A 32 4.62 1.89 8.81
CA MET A 32 3.78 2.96 9.37
C MET A 32 4.38 3.62 10.63
N GLY A 33 5.31 2.93 11.31
CA GLY A 33 5.98 3.43 12.51
C GLY A 33 7.34 4.10 12.25
N ASN A 34 7.96 3.88 11.09
CA ASN A 34 9.31 4.41 10.81
C ASN A 34 9.38 5.34 9.60
N TYR A 35 8.30 5.47 8.83
CA TYR A 35 8.27 6.24 7.60
C TYR A 35 6.99 7.08 7.47
N CYS A 36 7.11 8.19 6.76
CA CYS A 36 5.99 8.99 6.27
C CYS A 36 6.22 9.33 4.79
N ILE A 37 5.22 9.94 4.15
CA ILE A 37 5.33 10.39 2.76
C ILE A 37 5.48 11.91 2.77
N LYS A 38 6.50 12.43 2.08
CA LYS A 38 6.69 13.87 1.87
C LYS A 38 6.20 14.24 0.48
N SER A 39 5.30 15.20 0.41
CA SER A 39 4.86 15.80 -0.86
C SER A 39 4.37 17.22 -0.61
N LYS A 40 4.43 18.10 -1.62
CA LYS A 40 3.90 19.49 -1.55
C LYS A 40 4.34 20.29 -0.32
N GLY A 41 5.52 20.00 0.22
CA GLY A 41 6.02 20.62 1.45
C GLY A 41 5.46 20.05 2.77
N ASN A 42 4.47 19.15 2.71
CA ASN A 42 3.86 18.50 3.86
C ASN A 42 4.47 17.11 4.16
N LYS A 43 4.21 16.62 5.37
CA LYS A 43 4.47 15.23 5.77
C LYS A 43 3.14 14.53 6.03
N TYR A 44 2.96 13.37 5.43
CA TYR A 44 1.77 12.54 5.52
C TYR A 44 2.09 11.23 6.23
N PHE A 45 1.57 11.07 7.45
CA PHE A 45 1.72 9.88 8.26
C PHE A 45 0.69 8.82 7.87
N ILE A 46 1.13 7.59 7.64
CA ILE A 46 0.30 6.52 7.09
C ILE A 46 -0.46 5.82 8.22
N ASN A 47 -1.78 5.96 8.28
CA ASN A 47 -2.62 5.45 9.36
C ASN A 47 -3.41 4.18 8.98
N GLU A 48 -3.55 3.87 7.69
CA GLU A 48 -4.24 2.66 7.21
C GLU A 48 -3.63 2.17 5.89
N ILE A 49 -3.40 0.86 5.76
CA ILE A 49 -2.90 0.20 4.55
C ILE A 49 -3.55 -1.16 4.32
N GLU A 50 -3.51 -1.63 3.07
CA GLU A 50 -3.89 -2.99 2.67
C GLU A 50 -2.78 -3.66 1.85
N PHE A 51 -2.57 -4.95 2.07
CA PHE A 51 -1.62 -5.74 1.29
C PHE A 51 -2.34 -6.55 0.21
N TYR A 52 -1.70 -6.61 -0.96
CA TYR A 52 -2.13 -7.39 -2.10
C TYR A 52 -0.93 -8.12 -2.68
N PHE A 53 -1.04 -9.44 -2.88
CA PHE A 53 0.06 -10.22 -3.42
C PHE A 53 -0.42 -11.40 -4.25
N TYR A 54 0.26 -11.65 -5.36
CA TYR A 54 0.10 -12.86 -6.15
C TYR A 54 1.46 -13.43 -6.54
N GLY A 55 1.53 -14.74 -6.65
CA GLY A 55 2.74 -15.52 -6.92
C GLY A 55 2.41 -17.00 -7.11
N ALA A 56 3.45 -17.83 -7.20
CA ALA A 56 3.27 -19.25 -7.47
C ALA A 56 2.56 -19.99 -6.33
N ASN A 57 2.75 -19.54 -5.09
CA ASN A 57 2.31 -20.22 -3.87
C ASN A 57 1.14 -19.51 -3.16
N TYR A 58 0.65 -18.40 -3.72
CA TYR A 58 -0.53 -17.65 -3.26
C TYR A 58 -1.00 -16.71 -4.37
N ASP A 59 -2.31 -16.60 -4.63
CA ASP A 59 -2.82 -15.84 -5.78
C ASP A 59 -4.02 -14.93 -5.43
N ASP A 60 -3.77 -13.66 -5.08
CA ASP A 60 -4.84 -12.64 -5.00
C ASP A 60 -5.37 -12.19 -6.36
N LEU A 61 -4.86 -12.66 -7.52
CA LEU A 61 -5.31 -12.10 -8.80
C LEU A 61 -6.81 -12.26 -9.01
N ARG A 62 -7.46 -13.28 -8.44
CA ARG A 62 -8.86 -13.60 -8.75
C ARG A 62 -9.65 -14.04 -7.53
N ILE A 63 -10.81 -13.41 -7.32
CA ILE A 63 -11.90 -13.91 -6.45
C ILE A 63 -12.63 -15.06 -7.14
N ASN A 64 -12.87 -14.90 -8.44
CA ASN A 64 -13.54 -15.84 -9.32
C ASN A 64 -13.20 -15.48 -10.78
N LYS A 65 -13.82 -16.15 -11.77
CA LYS A 65 -13.58 -15.88 -13.19
C LYS A 65 -13.87 -14.44 -13.66
N LYS A 66 -14.60 -13.63 -12.88
CA LYS A 66 -15.11 -12.29 -13.28
C LYS A 66 -14.51 -11.14 -12.47
N SER A 67 -13.78 -11.40 -11.38
CA SER A 67 -13.36 -10.36 -10.45
C SER A 67 -11.93 -10.55 -9.96
N THR A 68 -11.13 -9.51 -10.08
CA THR A 68 -9.75 -9.44 -9.62
C THR A 68 -9.64 -8.67 -8.29
N VAL A 69 -8.82 -9.16 -7.35
CA VAL A 69 -8.49 -8.46 -6.08
C VAL A 69 -7.26 -7.58 -6.26
N THR A 70 -6.26 -8.10 -6.98
CA THR A 70 -5.09 -7.36 -7.46
C THR A 70 -4.92 -7.50 -8.97
N TYR A 71 -3.93 -6.82 -9.54
CA TYR A 71 -3.74 -6.70 -10.99
C TYR A 71 -2.36 -7.19 -11.40
N PRO A 72 -2.23 -7.93 -12.52
CA PRO A 72 -0.94 -8.22 -13.11
C PRO A 72 -0.21 -6.92 -13.42
N ARG A 73 1.08 -6.84 -13.08
CA ARG A 73 1.89 -5.64 -13.31
C ARG A 73 3.38 -5.97 -13.46
N ASN A 74 4.12 -5.05 -14.07
CA ASN A 74 5.58 -5.03 -14.09
C ASN A 74 6.05 -3.79 -13.33
N ALA A 75 6.69 -3.98 -12.19
CA ALA A 75 7.16 -2.89 -11.35
C ALA A 75 8.32 -3.36 -10.47
N ASN A 76 9.32 -2.50 -10.31
CA ASN A 76 10.37 -2.71 -9.31
C ASN A 76 9.77 -2.49 -7.91
N ALA A 77 10.33 -3.12 -6.89
CA ALA A 77 9.97 -2.83 -5.50
C ALA A 77 10.18 -1.33 -5.16
N GLY A 78 9.27 -0.75 -4.37
CA GLY A 78 9.39 0.61 -3.86
C GLY A 78 9.01 1.73 -4.84
N CYS A 79 8.35 1.40 -5.94
CA CYS A 79 7.76 2.37 -6.85
C CYS A 79 6.32 2.71 -6.43
N TRP A 80 5.83 3.88 -6.87
CA TRP A 80 4.40 4.17 -6.84
C TRP A 80 3.73 3.57 -8.06
N TYR A 81 2.66 2.81 -7.83
CA TYR A 81 1.78 2.31 -8.87
C TYR A 81 0.40 2.91 -8.68
N ILE A 82 0.05 3.86 -9.54
CA ILE A 82 -1.22 4.61 -9.48
C ILE A 82 -2.26 3.87 -10.32
N HIS A 83 -3.47 3.72 -9.79
CA HIS A 83 -4.59 3.08 -10.47
C HIS A 83 -5.92 3.71 -10.02
N ASP A 84 -7.03 3.31 -10.65
CA ASP A 84 -8.38 3.88 -10.44
C ASP A 84 -8.88 3.84 -8.99
N TYR A 85 -8.24 3.03 -8.14
CA TYR A 85 -8.62 2.83 -6.75
C TYR A 85 -7.59 3.37 -5.76
N GLY A 86 -6.59 4.14 -6.19
CA GLY A 86 -5.58 4.72 -5.32
C GLY A 86 -4.14 4.51 -5.79
N VAL A 87 -3.24 4.31 -4.83
CA VAL A 87 -1.82 4.10 -5.10
C VAL A 87 -1.25 3.00 -4.23
N ASP A 88 -0.50 2.11 -4.87
CA ASP A 88 0.25 1.06 -4.21
C ASP A 88 1.73 1.44 -4.10
N LEU A 89 2.36 1.16 -2.95
CA LEU A 89 3.80 1.00 -2.85
C LEU A 89 4.15 -0.42 -3.28
N THR A 90 4.87 -0.57 -4.40
CA THR A 90 5.02 -1.87 -5.07
C THR A 90 5.98 -2.82 -4.36
N PHE A 91 5.65 -4.12 -4.43
CA PHE A 91 6.64 -5.18 -4.34
C PHE A 91 7.27 -5.41 -5.72
N GLU A 92 8.36 -6.16 -5.76
CA GLU A 92 8.90 -6.63 -7.04
C GLU A 92 7.82 -7.42 -7.78
N SER A 93 7.54 -7.04 -9.02
CA SER A 93 6.42 -7.57 -9.80
C SER A 93 6.85 -7.85 -11.24
N ASN A 94 6.52 -9.04 -11.71
CA ASN A 94 6.76 -9.45 -13.08
C ASN A 94 5.57 -10.27 -13.59
N GLU A 95 4.81 -9.66 -14.49
CA GLU A 95 3.60 -10.24 -15.07
C GLU A 95 3.90 -11.55 -15.82
N LYS A 96 4.98 -11.58 -16.62
CA LYS A 96 5.36 -12.79 -17.39
C LYS A 96 5.71 -13.95 -16.47
N GLN A 97 6.30 -13.67 -15.32
CA GLN A 97 6.62 -14.66 -14.29
C GLN A 97 5.47 -14.86 -13.28
N LYS A 98 4.31 -14.24 -13.49
CA LYS A 98 3.08 -14.37 -12.70
C LYS A 98 3.27 -14.12 -11.20
N PHE A 99 3.99 -13.05 -10.85
CA PHE A 99 4.01 -12.58 -9.46
C PHE A 99 4.02 -11.07 -9.38
N GLY A 100 3.60 -10.53 -8.23
CA GLY A 100 3.63 -9.11 -7.95
C GLY A 100 2.64 -8.69 -6.87
N GLY A 101 2.49 -7.38 -6.72
CA GLY A 101 1.57 -6.80 -5.75
C GLY A 101 2.10 -5.50 -5.16
N GLY A 102 1.54 -5.12 -4.01
CA GLY A 102 1.94 -3.92 -3.31
C GLY A 102 1.12 -3.63 -2.06
N ILE A 103 1.39 -2.46 -1.51
CA ILE A 103 0.75 -1.93 -0.30
C ILE A 103 -0.10 -0.74 -0.71
N LEU A 104 -1.43 -0.90 -0.70
CA LEU A 104 -2.37 0.18 -0.96
C LEU A 104 -2.36 1.16 0.21
N ILE A 105 -2.12 2.44 -0.08
CA ILE A 105 -2.24 3.51 0.92
C ILE A 105 -3.70 3.92 1.05
N ARG A 106 -4.30 3.74 2.24
CA ARG A 106 -5.73 3.99 2.45
C ARG A 106 -6.06 5.25 3.21
N THR A 107 -5.30 5.53 4.26
CA THR A 107 -5.51 6.72 5.08
C THR A 107 -4.17 7.33 5.45
N VAL A 108 -4.04 8.63 5.22
CA VAL A 108 -2.92 9.43 5.70
C VAL A 108 -3.42 10.60 6.54
N GLU A 109 -2.54 11.11 7.42
CA GLU A 109 -2.76 12.29 8.24
C GLU A 109 -1.59 13.25 8.05
N ASP A 110 -1.87 14.52 7.76
CA ASP A 110 -0.82 15.52 7.61
C ASP A 110 -0.25 15.97 8.97
N ASN A 111 0.79 16.81 8.94
CA ASN A 111 1.40 17.38 10.14
C ASN A 111 0.53 18.41 10.89
N TYR A 112 -0.68 18.69 10.40
CA TYR A 112 -1.67 19.56 11.05
C TYR A 112 -2.84 18.78 11.66
N GLY A 113 -2.86 17.44 11.48
CA GLY A 113 -3.91 16.56 11.99
C GLY A 113 -5.10 16.40 11.02
N ASN A 114 -5.01 16.90 9.79
CA ASN A 114 -6.04 16.65 8.78
C ASN A 114 -5.95 15.21 8.30
N VAL A 115 -7.08 14.50 8.31
CA VAL A 115 -7.16 13.08 7.94
C VAL A 115 -7.77 12.93 6.57
N PHE A 116 -7.08 12.21 5.69
CA PHE A 116 -7.50 11.89 4.34
C PHE A 116 -7.88 10.41 4.28
N ASP A 117 -9.16 10.12 4.53
CA ASP A 117 -9.69 8.75 4.64
C ASP A 117 -10.22 8.22 3.30
N GLY A 118 -9.42 7.37 2.66
CA GLY A 118 -9.74 6.74 1.39
C GLY A 118 -8.56 6.78 0.41
N PRO A 119 -8.28 5.67 -0.30
CA PRO A 119 -7.13 5.60 -1.21
C PRO A 119 -7.07 6.70 -2.28
N VAL A 120 -8.20 7.02 -2.91
CA VAL A 120 -8.27 8.07 -3.93
C VAL A 120 -8.06 9.46 -3.32
N LYS A 121 -8.56 9.69 -2.09
CA LYS A 121 -8.29 10.95 -1.38
C LYS A 121 -6.81 11.10 -1.04
N CYS A 122 -6.15 10.00 -0.66
CA CYS A 122 -4.71 9.99 -0.45
C CYS A 122 -3.94 10.40 -1.71
N VAL A 123 -4.34 9.89 -2.89
CA VAL A 123 -3.73 10.29 -4.18
C VAL A 123 -3.97 11.77 -4.46
N ASN A 124 -5.22 12.22 -4.41
CA ASN A 124 -5.58 13.62 -4.71
C ASN A 124 -4.85 14.61 -3.80
N GLU A 125 -4.65 14.25 -2.54
CA GLU A 125 -3.91 15.09 -1.61
C GLU A 125 -2.41 15.09 -1.94
N MET A 126 -1.79 13.90 -2.06
CA MET A 126 -0.34 13.79 -2.19
C MET A 126 0.20 14.16 -3.59
N TRP A 127 -0.57 14.02 -4.67
CA TRP A 127 -0.15 14.37 -6.03
C TRP A 127 -0.72 15.72 -6.48
N GLU A 128 -0.02 16.43 -7.36
CA GLU A 128 -0.56 17.63 -8.00
C GLU A 128 -1.78 17.28 -8.86
N GLU A 129 -2.83 18.11 -8.78
CA GLU A 129 -4.06 17.94 -9.57
C GLU A 129 -3.79 18.11 -11.07
N THR A 130 -2.86 19.02 -11.42
CA THR A 130 -2.45 19.26 -12.80
C THR A 130 -0.92 19.32 -12.87
N VAL A 131 -0.38 18.69 -13.91
CA VAL A 131 1.05 18.73 -14.23
C VAL A 131 1.22 19.12 -15.69
N CYS A 132 2.34 19.75 -16.04
CA CYS A 132 2.56 20.16 -17.42
C CYS A 132 2.86 18.95 -18.32
N ALA A 133 2.18 18.86 -19.45
CA ALA A 133 2.40 17.80 -20.43
C ALA A 133 3.76 17.85 -21.15
N PHE A 134 4.50 18.97 -21.02
CA PHE A 134 5.73 19.22 -21.79
C PHE A 134 6.99 19.38 -20.94
N LYS A 135 6.86 19.50 -19.62
CA LYS A 135 7.99 19.62 -18.70
C LYS A 135 7.61 19.13 -17.31
N GLU A 136 8.58 18.65 -16.56
CA GLU A 136 8.39 18.30 -15.17
C GLU A 136 8.05 19.56 -14.36
N THR A 137 6.88 19.55 -13.72
CA THR A 137 6.42 20.66 -12.86
C THR A 137 6.12 20.24 -11.44
N ALA A 138 6.11 18.93 -11.17
CA ALA A 138 5.73 18.37 -9.88
C ALA A 138 6.57 17.12 -9.61
N PRO A 139 7.31 17.07 -8.48
CA PRO A 139 7.98 15.84 -8.08
C PRO A 139 6.96 14.82 -7.60
N ASN A 140 7.28 13.53 -7.74
CA ASN A 140 6.51 12.48 -7.09
C ASN A 140 6.62 12.58 -5.56
N PRO A 141 5.59 12.18 -4.81
CA PRO A 141 5.69 11.97 -3.37
C PRO A 141 6.85 11.04 -3.02
N VAL A 142 7.54 11.32 -1.93
CA VAL A 142 8.74 10.57 -1.53
C VAL A 142 8.53 9.97 -0.15
N VAL A 143 8.69 8.66 -0.02
CA VAL A 143 8.74 8.01 1.30
C VAL A 143 10.03 8.45 1.99
N ILE A 144 9.93 9.00 3.21
CA ILE A 144 11.06 9.44 4.01
C ILE A 144 11.04 8.80 5.41
N PRO A 145 12.20 8.59 6.05
CA PRO A 145 12.24 8.15 7.44
C PRO A 145 11.64 9.21 8.38
N GLU A 146 10.70 8.80 9.21
CA GLU A 146 10.09 9.61 10.25
C GLU A 146 9.55 8.65 11.31
N LYS A 147 10.22 8.58 12.46
CA LYS A 147 9.87 7.61 13.51
C LYS A 147 8.70 8.13 14.33
N ARG A 148 7.72 7.26 14.56
CA ARG A 148 6.65 7.46 15.53
C ARG A 148 6.32 6.16 16.26
N ILE A 149 5.95 6.29 17.53
CA ILE A 149 5.48 5.17 18.33
C ILE A 149 4.04 4.89 17.92
N ILE A 150 3.77 3.67 17.44
CA ILE A 150 2.44 3.22 17.05
C ILE A 150 2.12 1.86 17.67
N GLU A 151 0.83 1.66 17.91
CA GLU A 151 0.22 0.35 18.07
C GLU A 151 -0.70 0.13 16.86
N LEU A 152 -0.80 -1.10 16.38
CA LEU A 152 -1.78 -1.46 15.36
C LEU A 152 -3.00 -2.08 16.06
N ASP A 153 -4.19 -1.82 15.51
CA ASP A 153 -5.37 -2.63 15.84
C ASP A 153 -5.18 -4.07 15.33
N GLU A 154 -6.03 -4.98 15.81
CA GLU A 154 -6.10 -6.33 15.25
C GLU A 154 -6.33 -6.26 13.73
N PRO A 155 -5.60 -7.05 12.91
CA PRO A 155 -5.76 -7.02 11.47
C PRO A 155 -7.19 -7.37 11.06
N THR A 156 -7.69 -6.69 10.04
CA THR A 156 -9.09 -6.84 9.60
C THR A 156 -9.17 -7.18 8.13
N LEU A 157 -10.37 -7.57 7.68
CA LEU A 157 -10.66 -7.79 6.27
C LEU A 157 -10.37 -6.52 5.45
N ARG A 158 -9.87 -6.72 4.23
CA ARG A 158 -9.76 -5.65 3.24
C ARG A 158 -11.14 -5.06 2.90
N ILE A 159 -11.21 -3.77 2.62
CA ILE A 159 -12.41 -3.11 2.12
C ILE A 159 -12.53 -3.40 0.63
N ALA A 160 -13.41 -4.33 0.29
CA ALA A 160 -13.69 -4.63 -1.10
C ALA A 160 -14.75 -3.67 -1.66
N VAL A 161 -14.37 -2.84 -2.63
CA VAL A 161 -15.32 -1.98 -3.35
C VAL A 161 -16.07 -2.83 -4.38
N GLY A 162 -17.33 -3.16 -4.08
CA GLY A 162 -18.26 -3.80 -5.03
C GLY A 162 -17.92 -5.25 -5.42
N LYS A 163 -17.06 -5.92 -4.66
CA LYS A 163 -16.59 -7.29 -4.92
C LYS A 163 -16.54 -8.07 -3.61
N ASP A 164 -16.82 -9.37 -3.63
CA ASP A 164 -16.60 -10.25 -2.48
C ASP A 164 -15.12 -10.59 -2.40
N ASP A 165 -14.39 -10.25 -1.34
CA ASP A 165 -13.03 -10.77 -1.13
C ASP A 165 -13.14 -12.21 -0.64
N SER A 166 -13.19 -13.16 -1.57
CA SER A 166 -13.36 -14.59 -1.27
C SER A 166 -12.27 -15.16 -0.37
N HIS A 167 -11.08 -14.55 -0.36
CA HIS A 167 -9.97 -15.01 0.47
C HIS A 167 -10.12 -14.60 1.93
N LYS A 168 -10.99 -13.59 2.21
CA LYS A 168 -11.27 -13.06 3.55
C LYS A 168 -9.99 -12.82 4.37
N LYS A 169 -8.94 -12.27 3.73
CA LYS A 169 -7.65 -12.06 4.37
C LYS A 169 -7.69 -10.89 5.33
N LEU A 170 -7.09 -11.10 6.49
CA LEU A 170 -6.89 -10.08 7.51
C LEU A 170 -5.64 -9.24 7.21
N TRP A 171 -5.57 -8.69 5.99
CA TRP A 171 -4.40 -7.97 5.47
C TRP A 171 -4.62 -6.45 5.38
N ARG A 172 -5.62 -5.95 6.11
CA ARG A 172 -5.82 -4.52 6.38
C ARG A 172 -5.28 -4.18 7.77
N PHE A 173 -4.42 -3.17 7.83
CA PHE A 173 -3.74 -2.76 9.05
C PHE A 173 -4.00 -1.28 9.32
N THR A 174 -4.40 -0.98 10.56
CA THR A 174 -4.78 0.35 11.02
C THR A 174 -3.99 0.71 12.26
N VAL A 175 -3.51 1.95 12.35
CA VAL A 175 -2.94 2.48 13.59
C VAL A 175 -4.05 2.74 14.60
N LYS A 176 -3.89 2.17 15.80
CA LYS A 176 -4.86 2.23 16.88
C LYS A 176 -5.26 3.65 17.22
N GLY A 177 -6.56 3.88 17.35
CA GLY A 177 -7.14 5.18 17.71
C GLY A 177 -7.13 6.23 16.61
N LYS A 178 -6.73 5.88 15.37
CA LYS A 178 -6.81 6.79 14.22
C LYS A 178 -8.15 6.63 13.50
N LYS A 179 -8.69 7.76 13.01
CA LYS A 179 -9.84 7.77 12.11
C LYS A 179 -9.43 7.13 10.78
N VAL A 180 -10.21 6.17 10.31
CA VAL A 180 -9.94 5.42 9.06
C VAL A 180 -11.17 5.34 8.17
N SER A 181 -10.95 4.92 6.92
CA SER A 181 -12.04 4.73 5.95
C SER A 181 -13.04 3.68 6.46
N LYS A 182 -14.34 3.99 6.33
CA LYS A 182 -15.44 3.05 6.64
C LYS A 182 -15.74 2.17 5.45
#